data_AF-A0A8S3VZM5-F1
#
_entry.id   AF-A0A8S3VZM5-F1
#
_cell.length_a   1.000
_cell.length_b   1.000
_cell.length_c   1.000
_cell.angle_alpha   90.00
_cell.angle_beta   90.00
_cell.angle_gamma   90.00
#
_symmetry.space_group_name_H-M   'P 1'
#
loop_
_entity.id
_entity.type
_entity.pdbx_description
1 polymer ?
#
loop_
_entity_poly.entity_id
_entity_poly.type
_entity_poly.pdbx_seq_one_letter_code
_entity_poly.pdbx_strand_id
1 'polypeptide(L)'
;MRAYYRAKGEETAGIAYRARMHCFFAELEPSIPVTEQNLADRVRYIMRSKIFDDAELERLRREAIPSSNELATAGDEAPQATDQLPRVEAAMDLPVVGDSDDDEMVSHELEQMRSILEEAILETRSMPLENRPRLPRIPLSKRNRAVVRALNPMLVTYLEASRDLCETDSVLFGAAVAACRIIGAKLPMAGRATKQSSAIPAWRKRIEDRIAKARALIGRLISFRSGNNRPRVVRTVRMAFAGTNISLSQPDITQKLTERIDDLKQKIAAWGKRIRRFTERSRRFNQNRLFQSDQKRLYKSLERPEVCGAGPGPDQANTVAFWRGLWSEPVNHSEGPWTEVVASQCASITPMDPVIITPDDVAEAVRRAPNWKSPGLDGLHHYWLKGFMVCHAVLARQFQEALNQKSLPSLFTTGITHLVPKDQAQGSDDPIAR
;
A
#
# COMPACT_ATOMS: atom_id res chain seq x y z
N MET A 1 2.30 25.31 -25.46
CA MET A 1 3.05 24.06 -25.77
C MET A 1 4.39 24.35 -26.44
N ARG A 2 4.48 25.21 -27.47
CA ARG A 2 5.76 25.63 -28.07
C ARG A 2 6.79 26.16 -27.05
N ALA A 3 6.41 27.15 -26.22
CA ALA A 3 7.26 27.66 -25.12
C ALA A 3 7.69 26.57 -24.12
N TYR A 4 6.86 25.55 -23.90
CA TYR A 4 7.17 24.42 -23.02
C TYR A 4 8.22 23.49 -23.62
N TYR A 5 8.10 23.16 -24.92
CA TYR A 5 9.10 22.33 -25.61
C TYR A 5 10.42 23.08 -25.78
N ARG A 6 10.39 24.38 -26.08
CA ARG A 6 11.58 25.23 -26.12
C ARG A 6 12.33 25.27 -24.78
N ALA A 7 11.59 25.41 -23.67
CA ALA A 7 12.17 25.38 -22.32
C ALA A 7 12.73 24.00 -21.88
N LYS A 8 12.37 22.92 -22.58
CA LYS A 8 12.75 21.54 -22.26
C LYS A 8 13.81 20.95 -23.21
N GLY A 9 14.00 21.53 -24.39
CA GLY A 9 14.96 21.08 -25.40
C GLY A 9 16.41 21.44 -25.08
N GLU A 10 16.65 22.35 -24.14
CA GLU A 10 17.98 22.61 -23.58
C GLU A 10 18.21 21.62 -22.42
N GLU A 11 19.04 20.60 -22.66
CA GLU A 11 19.15 19.36 -21.86
C GLU A 11 19.74 19.49 -20.44
N THR A 12 20.04 20.70 -19.97
CA THR A 12 20.59 20.93 -18.62
C THR A 12 19.61 21.67 -17.70
N ALA A 13 19.50 21.17 -16.47
CA ALA A 13 18.77 21.72 -15.33
C ALA A 13 17.24 21.50 -15.27
N GLY A 14 16.85 20.38 -14.64
CA GLY A 14 15.47 20.03 -14.24
C GLY A 14 14.85 20.91 -13.13
N ILE A 15 15.45 22.05 -12.78
CA ILE A 15 15.02 22.86 -11.63
C ILE A 15 14.44 24.24 -12.04
N ALA A 16 14.73 24.76 -13.24
CA ALA A 16 14.33 26.12 -13.65
C ALA A 16 13.41 26.23 -14.89
N TYR A 17 12.80 25.13 -15.36
CA TYR A 17 12.01 25.16 -16.61
C TYR A 17 10.79 26.11 -16.57
N ARG A 18 10.23 26.41 -15.39
CA ARG A 18 9.01 27.23 -15.26
C ARG A 18 9.25 28.70 -15.58
N ALA A 19 10.35 29.26 -15.08
CA ALA A 19 10.77 30.61 -15.36
C ALA A 19 11.11 30.79 -16.85
N ARG A 20 11.90 29.86 -17.43
CA ARG A 20 12.23 29.87 -18.87
C ARG A 20 11.00 29.76 -19.76
N MET A 21 10.09 28.85 -19.43
CA MET A 21 8.83 28.67 -20.14
C MET A 21 7.97 29.95 -20.09
N HIS A 22 8.01 30.69 -18.98
CA HIS A 22 7.35 31.98 -18.85
C HIS A 22 8.01 33.07 -19.70
N CYS A 23 9.34 33.17 -19.71
CA CYS A 23 10.08 34.07 -20.61
C CYS A 23 9.73 33.81 -22.08
N PHE A 24 9.82 32.55 -22.54
CA PHE A 24 9.47 32.21 -23.92
C PHE A 24 7.98 32.43 -24.23
N PHE A 25 7.10 32.30 -23.25
CA PHE A 25 5.69 32.62 -23.45
C PHE A 25 5.47 34.13 -23.58
N ALA A 26 6.14 34.93 -22.76
CA ALA A 26 6.07 36.39 -22.83
C ALA A 26 6.64 36.94 -24.14
N GLU A 27 7.64 36.27 -24.73
CA GLU A 27 8.13 36.57 -26.09
C GLU A 27 7.11 36.24 -27.17
N LEU A 28 6.46 35.08 -27.09
CA LEU A 28 5.51 34.63 -28.10
C LEU A 28 4.17 35.37 -28.04
N GLU A 29 3.70 35.71 -26.84
CA GLU A 29 2.42 36.38 -26.63
C GLU A 29 2.52 37.47 -25.54
N PRO A 30 3.11 38.63 -25.87
CA PRO A 30 3.32 39.72 -24.91
C PRO A 30 2.01 40.33 -24.37
N SER A 31 0.90 40.12 -25.06
CA SER A 31 -0.41 40.72 -24.74
C SER A 31 -1.16 40.02 -23.60
N ILE A 32 -0.72 38.82 -23.19
CA ILE A 32 -1.44 37.98 -22.22
C ILE A 32 -0.66 37.90 -20.90
N PRO A 33 -1.09 38.60 -19.83
CA PRO A 33 -0.45 38.51 -18.53
C PRO A 33 -0.80 37.18 -17.85
N VAL A 34 0.19 36.31 -17.68
CA VAL A 34 0.08 35.03 -16.97
C VAL A 34 1.24 34.84 -16.02
N THR A 35 0.99 34.17 -14.90
CA THR A 35 2.05 33.79 -13.95
C THR A 35 2.71 32.48 -14.37
N GLU A 36 3.97 32.26 -13.98
CA GLU A 36 4.70 31.02 -14.26
C GLU A 36 3.92 29.77 -13.83
N GLN A 37 3.28 29.86 -12.66
CA GLN A 37 2.49 28.78 -12.08
C GLN A 37 1.22 28.51 -12.91
N ASN A 38 0.52 29.54 -13.39
CA ASN A 38 -0.66 29.38 -14.24
C ASN A 38 -0.31 28.67 -15.55
N LEU A 39 0.82 29.04 -16.16
CA LEU A 39 1.28 28.43 -17.39
C LEU A 39 1.63 26.94 -17.19
N ALA A 40 2.30 26.61 -16.09
CA ALA A 40 2.65 25.23 -15.75
C ALA A 40 1.39 24.37 -15.50
N ASP A 41 0.37 24.92 -14.84
CA ASP A 41 -0.89 24.22 -14.60
C ASP A 41 -1.69 24.00 -15.89
N ARG A 42 -1.68 24.95 -16.81
CA ARG A 42 -2.28 24.80 -18.16
C ARG A 42 -1.58 23.72 -18.98
N VAL A 43 -0.25 23.66 -18.98
CA VAL A 43 0.49 22.57 -19.66
C VAL A 43 0.12 21.21 -19.08
N ARG A 44 0.07 21.08 -17.74
CA ARG A 44 -0.36 19.83 -17.09
C ARG A 44 -1.80 19.46 -17.39
N TYR A 45 -2.67 20.44 -17.56
CA TYR A 45 -4.05 20.21 -17.95
C TYR A 45 -4.08 19.67 -19.38
N ILE A 46 -3.47 20.36 -20.33
CA ILE A 46 -3.39 19.99 -21.75
C ILE A 46 -2.84 18.55 -21.92
N MET A 47 -1.77 18.20 -21.21
CA MET A 47 -1.20 16.84 -21.25
C MET A 47 -2.11 15.75 -20.65
N ARG A 48 -2.94 16.10 -19.66
CA ARG A 48 -3.85 15.13 -19.01
C ARG A 48 -5.17 14.98 -19.76
N SER A 49 -5.65 16.04 -20.39
CA SER A 49 -6.93 16.07 -21.08
C SER A 49 -6.88 15.52 -22.51
N LYS A 50 -5.69 15.20 -23.04
CA LYS A 50 -5.47 14.71 -24.41
C LYS A 50 -6.20 15.57 -25.47
N ILE A 51 -6.20 16.88 -25.28
CA ILE A 51 -6.89 17.83 -26.18
C ILE A 51 -6.18 17.93 -27.54
N PHE A 52 -4.87 17.69 -27.56
CA PHE A 52 -4.08 17.58 -28.79
C PHE A 52 -3.77 16.11 -29.06
N ASP A 53 -3.84 15.72 -30.32
CA ASP A 53 -3.39 14.41 -30.77
C ASP A 53 -1.86 14.32 -30.72
N ASP A 54 -1.33 13.10 -30.60
CA ASP A 54 0.12 12.85 -30.46
C ASP A 54 0.90 13.38 -31.67
N ALA A 55 0.29 13.34 -32.87
CA ALA A 55 0.86 13.94 -34.08
C ALA A 55 0.95 15.48 -34.03
N GLU A 56 -0.02 16.15 -33.41
CA GLU A 56 -0.03 17.60 -33.27
C GLU A 56 0.98 18.08 -32.22
N LEU A 57 1.14 17.31 -31.14
CA LEU A 57 2.15 17.58 -30.12
C LEU A 57 3.57 17.45 -30.70
N GLU A 58 3.80 16.47 -31.57
CA GLU A 58 5.10 16.27 -32.22
C GLU A 58 5.39 17.36 -33.28
N ARG A 59 4.35 17.84 -33.99
CA ARG A 59 4.48 19.02 -34.86
C ARG A 59 4.88 20.27 -34.05
N LEU A 60 4.20 20.52 -32.93
CA LEU A 60 4.50 21.65 -32.05
C LEU A 60 5.87 21.55 -31.36
N ARG A 61 6.38 20.32 -31.18
CA ARG A 61 7.73 20.07 -30.68
C ARG A 61 8.79 20.42 -31.74
N ARG A 62 8.58 20.01 -32.98
CA ARG A 62 9.46 20.36 -34.12
C ARG A 62 9.50 21.86 -34.39
N GLU A 63 8.36 22.54 -34.33
CA GLU A 63 8.28 24.00 -34.48
C GLU A 63 8.99 24.78 -33.35
N ALA A 64 9.17 24.17 -32.18
CA ALA A 64 9.72 24.84 -30.99
C ALA A 64 11.25 24.79 -30.91
N ILE A 65 11.89 23.92 -31.70
CA ILE A 65 13.34 23.75 -31.77
C ILE A 65 13.75 24.14 -33.19
N PRO A 66 14.28 25.36 -33.43
CA PRO A 66 14.80 25.71 -34.74
C PRO A 66 15.98 24.80 -35.08
N SER A 67 15.90 24.09 -36.21
CA SER A 67 17.01 23.33 -36.77
C SER A 67 18.21 24.25 -36.96
N SER A 68 19.25 24.08 -36.14
CA SER A 68 20.59 24.55 -36.47
C SER A 68 21.16 23.57 -37.49
N ASN A 69 20.73 23.67 -38.75
CA ASN A 69 21.43 23.06 -39.87
C ASN A 69 20.95 23.66 -41.21
N GLU A 70 21.56 24.79 -41.59
CA GLU A 70 21.69 25.17 -43.00
C GLU A 70 23.19 25.35 -43.28
N LEU A 71 23.81 24.31 -43.86
CA LEU A 71 24.90 24.34 -44.86
C LEU A 71 25.50 22.93 -45.01
N ALA A 72 24.92 22.13 -45.91
CA ALA A 72 25.63 21.27 -46.87
C ALA A 72 24.59 20.45 -47.66
N THR A 73 24.48 20.78 -48.94
CA THR A 73 23.70 20.09 -49.96
C THR A 73 24.38 18.83 -50.48
N ALA A 74 23.54 17.93 -51.02
CA ALA A 74 23.79 16.89 -52.00
C ALA A 74 24.25 15.49 -51.50
N GLY A 75 23.42 14.49 -51.79
CA GLY A 75 23.76 13.08 -51.71
C GLY A 75 22.55 12.20 -51.41
N ASP A 76 21.92 11.72 -52.47
CA ASP A 76 20.73 10.87 -52.52
C ASP A 76 21.01 9.41 -52.08
N GLU A 77 19.92 8.69 -51.84
CA GLU A 77 19.77 7.22 -51.71
C GLU A 77 20.07 6.50 -50.38
N ALA A 78 19.01 5.92 -49.82
CA ALA A 78 19.02 4.71 -49.00
C ALA A 78 18.54 3.53 -49.90
N PRO A 79 18.49 2.25 -49.45
CA PRO A 79 19.03 1.63 -48.24
C PRO A 79 19.79 0.31 -48.53
N GLN A 80 20.59 -0.21 -47.59
CA GLN A 80 20.54 -1.64 -47.25
C GLN A 80 21.29 -2.01 -45.97
N ALA A 81 20.69 -2.97 -45.27
CA ALA A 81 21.15 -3.60 -44.06
C ALA A 81 22.36 -4.52 -44.32
N THR A 82 23.35 -4.46 -43.44
CA THR A 82 24.13 -5.64 -43.04
C THR A 82 24.68 -5.45 -41.63
N ASP A 83 24.35 -6.44 -40.83
CA ASP A 83 24.96 -6.86 -39.58
C ASP A 83 26.48 -6.99 -39.72
N GLN A 84 27.25 -6.32 -38.85
CA GLN A 84 28.57 -6.75 -38.36
C GLN A 84 29.18 -5.71 -37.39
N LEU A 85 29.44 -6.17 -36.17
CA LEU A 85 30.36 -5.54 -35.22
C LEU A 85 31.78 -5.48 -35.78
N PRO A 86 32.52 -4.39 -35.53
CA PRO A 86 33.91 -4.56 -35.11
C PRO A 86 34.24 -3.76 -33.86
N ARG A 87 34.86 -4.48 -32.92
CA ARG A 87 35.69 -3.97 -31.83
C ARG A 87 36.81 -3.10 -32.40
N VAL A 88 36.93 -1.86 -31.93
CA VAL A 88 38.16 -1.05 -32.07
C VAL A 88 38.46 -0.39 -30.73
N GLU A 89 39.52 -0.86 -30.09
CA GLU A 89 40.27 -0.14 -29.08
C GLU A 89 40.99 1.02 -29.77
N ALA A 90 40.70 2.26 -29.35
CA ALA A 90 41.56 3.41 -29.61
C ALA A 90 41.33 4.46 -28.52
N ALA A 91 42.26 4.52 -27.57
CA ALA A 91 42.44 5.65 -26.68
C ALA A 91 42.92 6.86 -27.50
N MET A 92 42.23 7.98 -27.42
CA MET A 92 42.77 9.31 -27.70
C MET A 92 42.12 10.36 -26.78
N ASP A 93 42.99 11.11 -26.13
CA ASP A 93 42.78 12.11 -25.10
C ASP A 93 42.11 13.42 -25.57
N LEU A 94 41.56 14.13 -24.56
CA LEU A 94 41.23 15.58 -24.42
C LEU A 94 39.74 15.97 -24.52
N PRO A 95 39.23 16.96 -23.74
CA PRO A 95 39.72 17.55 -22.49
C PRO A 95 38.71 17.41 -21.32
N VAL A 96 39.25 17.18 -20.12
CA VAL A 96 38.54 17.32 -18.83
C VAL A 96 38.10 18.77 -18.68
N VAL A 97 36.78 19.01 -18.70
CA VAL A 97 36.17 20.24 -18.20
C VAL A 97 35.17 19.82 -17.13
N GLY A 98 35.38 20.33 -15.92
CA GLY A 98 34.91 19.79 -14.65
C GLY A 98 33.41 19.50 -14.53
N ASP A 99 33.14 18.31 -13.98
CA ASP A 99 31.91 17.98 -13.24
C ASP A 99 32.26 17.06 -12.04
N SER A 100 33.44 17.26 -11.43
CA SER A 100 34.00 16.37 -10.41
C SER A 100 33.19 16.34 -9.12
N ASP A 101 32.57 17.45 -8.74
CA ASP A 101 31.92 17.57 -7.43
C ASP A 101 30.53 16.90 -7.39
N ASP A 102 29.80 16.91 -8.51
CA ASP A 102 28.47 16.27 -8.59
C ASP A 102 28.58 14.74 -8.76
N ASP A 103 29.58 14.24 -9.50
CA ASP A 103 29.81 12.78 -9.68
C ASP A 103 30.39 12.13 -8.41
N GLU A 104 31.30 12.80 -7.70
CA GLU A 104 31.80 12.35 -6.39
C GLU A 104 30.69 12.33 -5.32
N MET A 105 29.80 13.34 -5.30
CA MET A 105 28.68 13.40 -4.37
C MET A 105 27.65 12.29 -4.63
N VAL A 106 27.28 12.04 -5.89
CA VAL A 106 26.36 10.94 -6.26
C VAL A 106 26.98 9.57 -5.94
N SER A 107 28.27 9.40 -6.20
CA SER A 107 29.02 8.19 -5.83
C SER A 107 29.02 7.96 -4.31
N HIS A 108 29.27 9.00 -3.52
CA HIS A 108 29.24 8.92 -2.06
C HIS A 108 27.85 8.60 -1.51
N GLU A 109 26.78 9.18 -2.07
CA GLU A 109 25.40 8.85 -1.68
C GLU A 109 25.06 7.38 -1.98
N LEU A 110 25.49 6.86 -3.13
CA LEU A 110 25.29 5.46 -3.50
C LEU A 110 26.06 4.51 -2.59
N GLU A 111 27.30 4.85 -2.23
CA GLU A 111 28.12 4.06 -1.32
C GLU A 111 27.53 4.05 0.09
N GLN A 112 27.04 5.19 0.57
CA GLN A 112 26.31 5.27 1.83
C GLN A 112 25.05 4.39 1.81
N MET A 113 24.31 4.37 0.70
CA MET A 113 23.16 3.48 0.54
C MET A 113 23.55 2.00 0.56
N ARG A 114 24.67 1.62 -0.06
CA ARG A 114 25.21 0.25 -0.03
C ARG A 114 25.60 -0.16 1.39
N SER A 115 26.31 0.71 2.11
CA SER A 115 26.70 0.44 3.49
C SER A 115 25.49 0.20 4.41
N ILE A 116 24.45 1.05 4.31
CA ILE A 116 23.20 0.87 5.07
C ILE A 116 22.50 -0.43 4.69
N LEU A 117 22.52 -0.81 3.41
CA LEU A 117 21.94 -2.05 2.92
C LEU A 117 22.66 -3.28 3.49
N GLU A 118 23.98 -3.28 3.44
CA GLU A 118 24.82 -4.38 3.94
C GLU A 118 24.62 -4.58 5.44
N GLU A 119 24.67 -3.50 6.23
CA GLU A 119 24.41 -3.52 7.66
C GLU A 119 23.02 -4.11 7.96
N ALA A 120 21.99 -3.65 7.26
CA ALA A 120 20.62 -4.12 7.47
C ALA A 120 20.42 -5.60 7.10
N ILE A 121 21.07 -6.09 6.03
CA ILE A 121 21.04 -7.51 5.65
C ILE A 121 21.75 -8.36 6.70
N LEU A 122 22.93 -7.93 7.16
CA LEU A 122 23.70 -8.66 8.16
C LEU A 122 22.93 -8.79 9.48
N GLU A 123 22.38 -7.67 9.98
CA GLU A 123 21.53 -7.67 11.17
C GLU A 123 20.31 -8.60 11.02
N THR A 124 19.67 -8.59 9.85
CA THR A 124 18.47 -9.39 9.59
C THR A 124 18.79 -10.88 9.59
N ARG A 125 19.93 -11.28 9.01
CA ARG A 125 20.39 -12.68 8.99
C ARG A 125 20.67 -13.22 10.39
N SER A 126 21.20 -12.39 11.28
CA SER A 126 21.47 -12.78 12.67
C SER A 126 20.24 -12.68 13.59
N MET A 127 19.12 -12.14 13.11
CA MET A 127 17.93 -11.87 13.91
C MET A 127 16.83 -12.94 13.70
N PRO A 128 16.35 -13.59 14.79
CA PRO A 128 15.18 -14.46 14.70
C PRO A 128 13.94 -13.71 14.18
N LEU A 129 13.06 -14.42 13.44
CA LEU A 129 11.84 -13.86 12.84
C LEU A 129 10.99 -13.06 13.85
N GLU A 130 10.86 -13.57 15.08
CA GLU A 130 10.05 -12.96 16.15
C GLU A 130 10.56 -11.59 16.59
N ASN A 131 11.87 -11.35 16.43
CA ASN A 131 12.53 -10.12 16.86
C ASN A 131 12.62 -9.08 15.74
N ARG A 132 12.27 -9.44 14.50
CA ARG A 132 12.32 -8.54 13.35
C ARG A 132 11.45 -7.30 13.57
N PRO A 133 11.94 -6.09 13.25
CA PRO A 133 11.18 -4.86 13.42
C PRO A 133 9.95 -4.85 12.50
N ARG A 134 8.89 -4.15 12.90
CA ARG A 134 7.70 -4.03 12.03
C ARG A 134 7.97 -3.04 10.90
N LEU A 135 7.87 -3.48 9.65
CA LEU A 135 8.01 -2.61 8.49
C LEU A 135 6.81 -1.63 8.40
N PRO A 136 7.04 -0.30 8.49
CA PRO A 136 5.96 0.67 8.40
C PRO A 136 5.42 0.79 6.98
N ARG A 137 4.16 1.23 6.87
CA ARG A 137 3.58 1.60 5.57
C ARG A 137 4.21 2.88 5.04
N ILE A 138 4.95 2.77 3.94
CA ILE A 138 5.62 3.90 3.30
C ILE A 138 4.69 4.61 2.28
N PRO A 139 4.61 5.96 2.28
CA PRO A 139 3.89 6.70 1.25
C PRO A 139 4.49 6.49 -0.15
N LEU A 140 3.64 6.39 -1.18
CA LEU A 140 4.05 6.22 -2.58
C LEU A 140 4.53 7.54 -3.22
N SER A 141 5.45 8.25 -2.55
CA SER A 141 6.05 9.48 -3.05
C SER A 141 7.10 9.19 -4.13
N LYS A 142 7.43 10.19 -4.97
CA LYS A 142 8.50 10.05 -5.98
C LYS A 142 9.85 9.73 -5.33
N ARG A 143 10.18 10.42 -4.23
CA ARG A 143 11.40 10.20 -3.44
C ARG A 143 11.49 8.76 -2.93
N ASN A 144 10.44 8.25 -2.28
CA ASN A 144 10.46 6.91 -1.69
C ASN A 144 10.59 5.83 -2.77
N ARG A 145 9.95 6.03 -3.93
CA ARG A 145 10.13 5.15 -5.09
C ARG A 145 11.56 5.20 -5.64
N ALA A 146 12.19 6.37 -5.67
CA ALA A 146 13.57 6.51 -6.13
C ALA A 146 14.55 5.71 -5.25
N VAL A 147 14.40 5.78 -3.91
CA VAL A 147 15.19 4.99 -2.97
C VAL A 147 15.07 3.49 -3.24
N VAL A 148 13.83 2.97 -3.35
CA VAL A 148 13.61 1.54 -3.64
C VAL A 148 14.20 1.14 -4.98
N ARG A 149 14.08 2.00 -6.00
CA ARG A 149 14.60 1.74 -7.34
C ARG A 149 16.14 1.76 -7.39
N ALA A 150 16.79 2.60 -6.57
CA ALA A 150 18.23 2.65 -6.44
C ALA A 150 18.81 1.46 -5.66
N LEU A 151 18.07 0.93 -4.67
CA LEU A 151 18.47 -0.29 -3.95
C LEU A 151 18.32 -1.55 -4.80
N ASN A 152 17.31 -1.62 -5.68
CA ASN A 152 17.02 -2.80 -6.50
C ASN A 152 18.26 -3.40 -7.22
N PRO A 153 19.09 -2.66 -7.98
CA PRO A 153 20.27 -3.24 -8.62
C PRO A 153 21.34 -3.70 -7.62
N MET A 154 21.42 -3.09 -6.43
CA MET A 154 22.39 -3.48 -5.40
C MET A 154 22.09 -4.86 -4.79
N LEU A 155 20.84 -5.33 -4.91
CA LEU A 155 20.42 -6.63 -4.37
C LEU A 155 20.89 -7.82 -5.20
N VAL A 156 21.30 -7.61 -6.46
CA VAL A 156 21.67 -8.70 -7.38
C VAL A 156 22.74 -9.60 -6.76
N THR A 157 23.83 -9.03 -6.27
CA THR A 157 24.94 -9.78 -5.66
C THR A 157 24.49 -10.60 -4.44
N TYR A 158 23.62 -10.05 -3.59
CA TYR A 158 23.13 -10.73 -2.39
C TYR A 158 22.12 -11.84 -2.71
N LEU A 159 21.32 -11.64 -3.76
CA LEU A 159 20.29 -12.59 -4.19
C LEU A 159 20.88 -13.76 -4.99
N GLU A 160 21.89 -13.51 -5.82
CA GLU A 160 22.62 -14.57 -6.54
C GLU A 160 23.38 -15.48 -5.58
N ALA A 161 23.93 -14.92 -4.50
CA ALA A 161 24.59 -15.68 -3.44
C ALA A 161 23.60 -16.43 -2.52
N SER A 162 22.29 -16.21 -2.66
CA SER A 162 21.26 -16.83 -1.81
C SER A 162 21.04 -18.29 -2.17
N ARG A 163 21.19 -19.17 -1.18
CA ARG A 163 21.10 -20.62 -1.36
C ARG A 163 19.67 -21.14 -1.31
N ASP A 164 18.84 -20.54 -0.47
CA ASP A 164 17.47 -21.00 -0.24
C ASP A 164 16.47 -19.84 -0.07
N LEU A 165 15.19 -20.21 0.03
CA LEU A 165 14.10 -19.24 0.20
C LEU A 165 14.19 -18.44 1.51
N CYS A 166 14.80 -18.99 2.57
CA CYS A 166 14.95 -18.33 3.87
C CYS A 166 16.03 -17.24 3.83
N GLU A 167 17.16 -17.53 3.18
CA GLU A 167 18.22 -16.55 2.93
C GLU A 167 17.69 -15.43 2.01
N THR A 168 16.93 -15.77 0.97
CA THR A 168 16.31 -14.79 0.06
C THR A 168 15.33 -13.89 0.81
N ASP A 169 14.45 -14.46 1.64
CA ASP A 169 13.56 -13.68 2.50
C ASP A 169 14.33 -12.72 3.42
N SER A 170 15.41 -13.19 4.04
CA SER A 170 16.24 -12.37 4.93
C SER A 170 16.91 -11.20 4.20
N VAL A 171 17.39 -11.42 2.97
CA VAL A 171 17.94 -10.36 2.10
C VAL A 171 16.86 -9.34 1.75
N LEU A 172 15.68 -9.78 1.32
CA LEU A 172 14.58 -8.90 0.93
C LEU A 172 14.04 -8.10 2.12
N PHE A 173 13.96 -8.72 3.29
CA PHE A 173 13.58 -8.05 4.51
C PHE A 173 14.62 -7.01 4.94
N GLY A 174 15.92 -7.36 4.91
CA GLY A 174 17.01 -6.43 5.18
C GLY A 174 16.99 -5.23 4.22
N ALA A 175 16.73 -5.46 2.93
CA ALA A 175 16.56 -4.41 1.93
C ALA A 175 15.39 -3.47 2.25
N ALA A 176 14.27 -4.02 2.71
CA ALA A 176 13.12 -3.22 3.14
C ALA A 176 13.45 -2.37 4.39
N VAL A 177 14.21 -2.92 5.35
CA VAL A 177 14.72 -2.19 6.52
C VAL A 177 15.65 -1.06 6.09
N ALA A 178 16.61 -1.32 5.21
CA ALA A 178 17.52 -0.32 4.66
C ALA A 178 16.75 0.83 3.98
N ALA A 179 15.78 0.50 3.13
CA ALA A 179 14.91 1.49 2.51
C ALA A 179 14.16 2.34 3.55
N CYS A 180 13.65 1.73 4.63
CA CYS A 180 13.01 2.46 5.72
C CYS A 180 13.99 3.42 6.43
N ARG A 181 15.22 2.98 6.69
CA ARG A 181 16.29 3.80 7.31
C ARG A 181 16.62 5.02 6.43
N ILE A 182 16.86 4.81 5.14
CA ILE A 182 17.19 5.87 4.18
C ILE A 182 16.02 6.89 4.02
N ILE A 183 14.78 6.40 4.07
CA ILE A 183 13.58 7.26 4.02
C ILE A 183 13.37 8.03 5.35
N GLY A 184 14.01 7.62 6.45
CA GLY A 184 13.81 8.17 7.79
C GLY A 184 12.51 7.68 8.45
N ALA A 185 12.01 6.51 8.04
CA ALA A 185 10.82 5.90 8.63
C ALA A 185 11.16 5.24 9.98
N LYS A 186 10.36 5.52 11.01
CA LYS A 186 10.54 4.89 12.33
C LYS A 186 10.17 3.41 12.25
N LEU A 187 11.13 2.55 12.56
CA LEU A 187 10.97 1.10 12.68
C LEU A 187 10.62 0.75 14.15
N PRO A 188 9.37 0.36 14.45
CA PRO A 188 9.01 -0.09 15.79
C PRO A 188 9.60 -1.48 16.03
N MET A 189 10.37 -1.63 17.11
CA MET A 189 10.84 -2.95 17.55
C MET A 189 9.66 -3.87 17.88
N ALA A 190 9.80 -5.15 17.56
CA ALA A 190 8.89 -6.18 18.04
C ALA A 190 8.80 -6.15 19.57
N GLY A 191 7.60 -6.31 20.14
CA GLY A 191 7.41 -6.45 21.59
C GLY A 191 7.32 -5.19 22.45
N ARG A 192 7.63 -3.97 21.95
CA ARG A 192 7.34 -2.74 22.72
C ARG A 192 5.83 -2.44 22.71
N ALA A 193 5.11 -3.09 23.62
CA ALA A 193 3.73 -2.73 23.93
C ALA A 193 3.71 -1.28 24.44
N THR A 194 3.16 -0.36 23.64
CA THR A 194 2.76 0.94 24.16
C THR A 194 1.77 0.67 25.30
N LYS A 195 2.16 1.01 26.53
CA LYS A 195 1.29 0.87 27.71
C LYS A 195 -0.06 1.51 27.36
N GLN A 196 -1.12 0.70 27.41
CA GLN A 196 -2.47 1.22 27.20
C GLN A 196 -2.77 2.12 28.40
N SER A 197 -2.84 3.43 28.17
CA SER A 197 -3.40 4.33 29.16
C SER A 197 -4.86 3.93 29.40
N SER A 198 -5.26 3.76 30.66
CA SER A 198 -6.65 3.56 31.05
C SER A 198 -7.54 4.78 30.72
N ALA A 199 -6.93 5.90 30.31
CA ALA A 199 -7.63 7.10 29.93
C ALA A 199 -8.40 6.92 28.61
N ILE A 200 -9.59 7.52 28.56
CA ILE A 200 -10.40 7.64 27.35
C ILE A 200 -9.52 8.25 26.23
N PRO A 201 -9.37 7.58 25.08
CA PRO A 201 -8.54 8.08 24.00
C PRO A 201 -8.95 9.48 23.55
N ALA A 202 -7.98 10.32 23.22
CA ALA A 202 -8.23 11.70 22.79
C ALA A 202 -9.16 11.81 21.56
N TRP A 203 -9.14 10.82 20.66
CA TRP A 203 -10.07 10.77 19.53
C TRP A 203 -11.53 10.58 19.98
N ARG A 204 -11.78 9.80 21.05
CA ARG A 204 -13.12 9.52 21.54
C ARG A 204 -13.72 10.75 22.21
N LYS A 205 -12.95 11.39 23.10
CA LYS A 205 -13.33 12.68 23.73
C LYS A 205 -13.72 13.72 22.68
N ARG A 206 -12.88 13.92 21.66
CA ARG A 206 -13.15 14.89 20.58
C ARG A 206 -14.46 14.64 19.83
N ILE A 207 -14.86 13.38 19.65
CA ILE A 207 -16.12 13.06 18.96
C ILE A 207 -17.30 13.24 19.93
N GLU A 208 -17.17 12.81 21.19
CA GLU A 208 -18.18 13.01 22.23
C GLU A 208 -18.45 14.51 22.45
N ASP A 209 -17.42 15.35 22.48
CA ASP A 209 -17.55 16.82 22.57
C ASP A 209 -18.31 17.41 21.38
N ARG A 210 -18.06 16.91 20.17
CA ARG A 210 -18.80 17.34 18.96
C ARG A 210 -20.27 16.96 19.05
N ILE A 211 -20.57 15.75 19.53
CA ILE A 211 -21.95 15.30 19.78
C ILE A 211 -22.62 16.19 20.82
N ALA A 212 -21.95 16.48 21.94
CA ALA A 212 -22.49 17.33 23.01
C ALA A 212 -22.78 18.75 22.51
N LYS A 213 -21.84 19.37 21.77
CA LYS A 213 -22.04 20.70 21.17
C LYS A 213 -23.20 20.71 20.17
N ALA A 214 -23.34 19.67 19.34
CA ALA A 214 -24.45 19.56 18.39
C ALA A 214 -25.80 19.37 19.09
N ARG A 215 -25.87 18.54 20.15
CA ARG A 215 -27.09 18.39 20.97
C ARG A 215 -27.50 19.72 21.62
N ALA A 216 -26.54 20.45 22.19
CA ALA A 216 -26.80 21.76 22.78
C ALA A 216 -27.27 22.79 21.72
N LEU A 217 -26.76 22.71 20.49
CA LEU A 217 -27.23 23.53 19.38
C LEU A 217 -28.66 23.15 18.95
N ILE A 218 -28.96 21.87 18.78
CA ILE A 218 -30.31 21.38 18.49
C ILE A 218 -31.31 21.90 19.53
N GLY A 219 -31.00 21.78 20.83
CA GLY A 219 -31.86 22.30 21.89
C GLY A 219 -32.17 23.80 21.74
N ARG A 220 -31.15 24.61 21.39
CA ARG A 220 -31.33 26.05 21.14
C ARG A 220 -32.14 26.35 19.88
N LEU A 221 -31.95 25.59 18.80
CA LEU A 221 -32.74 25.73 17.57
C LEU A 221 -34.21 25.37 17.83
N ILE A 222 -34.48 24.30 18.59
CA ILE A 222 -35.84 23.90 19.00
C ILE A 222 -36.47 25.00 19.87
N SER A 223 -35.76 25.51 20.88
CA SER A 223 -36.28 26.58 21.73
C SER A 223 -36.63 27.84 20.93
N PHE A 224 -35.78 28.24 19.98
CA PHE A 224 -36.07 29.38 19.10
C PHE A 224 -37.30 29.11 18.22
N ARG A 225 -37.41 27.91 17.63
CA ARG A 225 -38.58 27.49 16.84
C ARG A 225 -39.88 27.50 17.67
N SER A 226 -39.80 27.21 18.96
CA SER A 226 -40.93 27.29 19.90
C SER A 226 -41.25 28.72 20.38
N GLY A 227 -40.62 29.76 19.82
CA GLY A 227 -40.91 31.17 20.13
C GLY A 227 -39.99 31.83 21.17
N ASN A 228 -38.91 31.17 21.60
CA ASN A 228 -37.98 31.77 22.56
C ASN A 228 -36.99 32.73 21.88
N ASN A 229 -37.26 34.04 22.03
CA ASN A 229 -36.46 35.12 21.43
C ASN A 229 -35.45 35.76 22.38
N ARG A 230 -35.02 35.08 23.45
CA ARG A 230 -33.97 35.62 24.34
C ARG A 230 -32.69 35.94 23.54
N PRO A 231 -32.02 37.08 23.78
CA PRO A 231 -30.87 37.52 22.98
C PRO A 231 -29.74 36.49 22.84
N ARG A 232 -29.49 35.71 23.91
CA ARG A 232 -28.48 34.63 23.91
C ARG A 232 -28.84 33.49 22.95
N VAL A 233 -30.12 33.12 22.85
CA VAL A 233 -30.61 32.07 21.94
C VAL A 233 -30.51 32.59 20.51
N VAL A 234 -31.03 33.78 20.23
CA VAL A 234 -30.97 34.42 18.90
C VAL A 234 -29.53 34.56 18.40
N ARG A 235 -28.60 35.00 19.24
CA ARG A 235 -27.17 35.08 18.90
C ARG A 235 -26.60 33.72 18.50
N THR A 236 -26.96 32.67 19.24
CA THR A 236 -26.48 31.31 18.94
C THR A 236 -27.08 30.77 17.65
N VAL A 237 -28.36 31.02 17.38
CA VAL A 237 -29.02 30.64 16.13
C VAL A 237 -28.37 31.37 14.95
N ARG A 238 -28.13 32.69 15.07
CA ARG A 238 -27.42 33.48 14.05
C ARG A 238 -26.03 32.92 13.74
N MET A 239 -25.27 32.54 14.77
CA MET A 239 -23.97 31.88 14.60
C MET A 239 -24.08 30.49 13.95
N ALA A 240 -25.17 29.76 14.17
CA ALA A 240 -25.39 28.45 13.56
C ALA A 240 -25.56 28.49 12.04
N PHE A 241 -25.99 29.66 11.53
CA PHE A 241 -26.16 30.03 10.13
C PHE A 241 -25.12 31.05 9.65
N ALA A 242 -24.08 31.34 10.44
CA ALA A 242 -23.01 32.25 10.01
C ALA A 242 -22.34 31.71 8.74
N GLY A 243 -22.16 32.59 7.75
CA GLY A 243 -21.64 32.23 6.42
C GLY A 243 -22.65 31.57 5.49
N THR A 244 -23.93 31.51 5.88
CA THR A 244 -25.05 31.17 4.97
C THR A 244 -25.87 32.42 4.70
N ASN A 245 -26.47 32.54 3.51
CA ASN A 245 -27.33 33.67 3.11
C ASN A 245 -28.74 33.62 3.77
N ILE A 246 -28.82 33.07 4.99
CA ILE A 246 -30.07 32.83 5.70
C ILE A 246 -30.24 33.91 6.77
N SER A 247 -31.30 34.72 6.63
CA SER A 247 -31.69 35.70 7.63
C SER A 247 -32.82 35.15 8.51
N LEU A 248 -32.78 35.46 9.80
CA LEU A 248 -33.79 35.01 10.77
C LEU A 248 -35.18 35.63 10.54
N SER A 249 -35.25 36.70 9.73
CA SER A 249 -36.50 37.40 9.37
C SER A 249 -37.17 36.85 8.11
N GLN A 250 -36.56 35.85 7.44
CA GLN A 250 -37.15 35.26 6.23
C GLN A 250 -38.40 34.42 6.57
N PRO A 251 -39.43 34.39 5.70
CA PRO A 251 -40.66 33.64 5.95
C PRO A 251 -40.43 32.11 6.01
N ASP A 252 -39.38 31.61 5.36
CA ASP A 252 -39.01 30.18 5.30
C ASP A 252 -38.08 29.72 6.43
N ILE A 253 -37.83 30.57 7.44
CA ILE A 253 -36.88 30.27 8.51
C ILE A 253 -37.22 29.00 9.29
N THR A 254 -38.51 28.70 9.48
CA THR A 254 -38.98 27.50 10.19
C THR A 254 -38.58 26.21 9.48
N GLN A 255 -38.63 26.20 8.14
CA GLN A 255 -38.19 25.07 7.34
C GLN A 255 -36.67 24.92 7.42
N LYS A 256 -35.92 26.01 7.22
CA LYS A 256 -34.45 26.03 7.32
C LYS A 256 -33.93 25.61 8.69
N LEU A 257 -34.65 25.96 9.76
CA LEU A 257 -34.35 25.48 11.12
C LEU A 257 -34.53 23.97 11.25
N THR A 258 -35.59 23.43 10.64
CA THR A 258 -35.89 21.99 10.67
C THR A 258 -34.85 21.20 9.90
N GLU A 259 -34.50 21.63 8.68
CA GLU A 259 -33.41 21.05 7.89
C GLU A 259 -32.09 21.07 8.67
N ARG A 260 -31.77 22.19 9.30
CA ARG A 260 -30.55 22.31 10.12
C ARG A 260 -30.56 21.40 11.34
N ILE A 261 -31.71 21.20 11.98
CA ILE A 261 -31.85 20.26 13.09
C ILE A 261 -31.63 18.83 12.60
N ASP A 262 -32.21 18.46 11.46
CA ASP A 262 -32.09 17.11 10.92
C ASP A 262 -30.67 16.81 10.43
N ASP A 263 -29.99 17.77 9.79
CA ASP A 263 -28.56 17.71 9.48
C ASP A 263 -27.71 17.40 10.72
N LEU A 264 -28.00 18.08 11.85
CA LEU A 264 -27.27 17.87 13.09
C LEU A 264 -27.59 16.50 13.71
N LYS A 265 -28.85 16.02 13.63
CA LYS A 265 -29.22 14.66 14.04
C LYS A 265 -28.49 13.61 13.20
N GLN A 266 -28.44 13.77 11.89
CA GLN A 266 -27.71 12.88 10.98
C GLN A 266 -26.21 12.86 11.32
N LYS A 267 -25.61 14.03 11.56
CA LYS A 267 -24.20 14.14 12.01
C LYS A 267 -23.96 13.45 13.35
N ILE A 268 -24.85 13.62 14.33
CA ILE A 268 -24.77 12.92 15.63
C ILE A 268 -24.83 11.40 15.41
N ALA A 269 -25.76 10.91 14.60
CA ALA A 269 -25.88 9.49 14.28
C ALA A 269 -24.60 8.96 13.61
N ALA A 270 -24.05 9.69 12.64
CA ALA A 270 -22.80 9.35 11.97
C ALA A 270 -21.59 9.33 12.93
N TRP A 271 -21.48 10.31 13.83
CA TRP A 271 -20.45 10.35 14.87
C TRP A 271 -20.61 9.21 15.88
N GLY A 272 -21.83 8.88 16.28
CA GLY A 272 -22.12 7.72 17.14
C GLY A 272 -21.70 6.40 16.48
N LYS A 273 -22.06 6.20 15.20
CA LYS A 273 -21.59 5.05 14.41
C LYS A 273 -20.06 4.99 14.33
N ARG A 274 -19.39 6.14 14.18
CA ARG A 274 -17.92 6.23 14.16
C ARG A 274 -17.29 5.81 15.49
N ILE A 275 -17.85 6.24 16.63
CA ILE A 275 -17.41 5.80 17.96
C ILE A 275 -17.54 4.27 18.07
N ARG A 276 -18.73 3.73 17.79
CA ARG A 276 -18.98 2.28 17.85
C ARG A 276 -17.96 1.49 17.03
N ARG A 277 -17.76 1.87 15.76
CA ARG A 277 -16.81 1.22 14.86
C ARG A 277 -15.37 1.24 15.41
N PHE A 278 -14.92 2.36 15.96
CA PHE A 278 -13.56 2.47 16.48
C PHE A 278 -13.37 1.71 17.80
N THR A 279 -14.38 1.71 18.66
CA THR A 279 -14.40 0.90 19.89
C THR A 279 -14.37 -0.59 19.56
N GLU A 280 -15.21 -1.05 18.63
CA GLU A 280 -15.22 -2.44 18.17
C GLU A 280 -13.88 -2.83 17.55
N ARG A 281 -13.29 -1.98 16.70
CA ARG A 281 -11.95 -2.22 16.14
C ARG A 281 -10.89 -2.37 17.23
N SER A 282 -10.92 -1.50 18.23
CA SER A 282 -9.97 -1.54 19.35
C SER A 282 -10.14 -2.81 20.19
N ARG A 283 -11.39 -3.20 20.45
CA ARG A 283 -11.72 -4.47 21.12
C ARG A 283 -11.20 -5.66 20.32
N ARG A 284 -11.48 -5.72 19.01
CA ARG A 284 -11.02 -6.80 18.11
C ARG A 284 -9.49 -6.87 18.06
N PHE A 285 -8.81 -5.73 18.03
CA PHE A 285 -7.35 -5.68 18.10
C PHE A 285 -6.83 -6.29 19.41
N ASN A 286 -7.43 -5.91 20.54
CA ASN A 286 -7.06 -6.47 21.84
C ASN A 286 -7.35 -7.97 21.95
N GLN A 287 -8.50 -8.43 21.43
CA GLN A 287 -8.85 -9.86 21.39
C GLN A 287 -7.87 -10.65 20.52
N ASN A 288 -7.51 -10.16 19.33
CA ASN A 288 -6.51 -10.80 18.48
C ASN A 288 -5.11 -10.82 19.12
N ARG A 289 -4.73 -9.76 19.83
CA ARG A 289 -3.48 -9.76 20.59
C ARG A 289 -3.51 -10.78 21.72
N LEU A 290 -4.62 -10.86 22.46
CA LEU A 290 -4.80 -11.84 23.51
C LEU A 290 -4.84 -13.26 22.95
N PHE A 291 -5.44 -13.49 21.79
CA PHE A 291 -5.41 -14.77 21.09
C PHE A 291 -3.99 -15.21 20.78
N GLN A 292 -3.13 -14.28 20.31
CA GLN A 292 -1.74 -14.60 20.00
C GLN A 292 -0.90 -14.88 21.26
N SER A 293 -1.16 -14.19 22.38
CA SER A 293 -0.34 -14.32 23.60
C SER A 293 -0.88 -15.35 24.61
N ASP A 294 -2.19 -15.44 24.77
CA ASP A 294 -2.89 -16.25 25.79
C ASP A 294 -4.32 -16.58 25.33
N GLN A 295 -4.43 -17.63 24.49
CA GLN A 295 -5.71 -18.11 23.97
C GLN A 295 -6.68 -18.50 25.08
N LYS A 296 -6.18 -19.10 26.17
CA LYS A 296 -7.00 -19.55 27.30
C LYS A 296 -7.72 -18.39 27.96
N ARG A 297 -7.02 -17.27 28.21
CA ARG A 297 -7.66 -16.06 28.75
C ARG A 297 -8.70 -15.49 27.80
N LEU A 298 -8.46 -15.52 26.50
CA LEU A 298 -9.46 -15.07 25.55
C LEU A 298 -10.72 -15.94 25.61
N TYR A 299 -10.60 -17.26 25.51
CA TYR A 299 -11.75 -18.16 25.54
C TYR A 299 -12.55 -18.02 26.84
N LYS A 300 -11.87 -17.94 28.00
CA LYS A 300 -12.53 -17.63 29.28
C LYS A 300 -13.28 -16.30 29.28
N SER A 301 -12.77 -15.28 28.58
CA SER A 301 -13.47 -13.99 28.46
C SER A 301 -14.66 -14.02 27.49
N LEU A 302 -14.74 -15.05 26.64
CA LEU A 302 -15.82 -15.29 25.69
C LEU A 302 -16.87 -16.26 26.21
N GLU A 303 -16.49 -17.13 27.16
CA GLU A 303 -17.39 -18.04 27.86
C GLU A 303 -18.59 -17.27 28.41
N ARG A 304 -19.78 -17.75 28.06
CA ARG A 304 -21.04 -17.30 28.65
C ARG A 304 -21.47 -18.40 29.61
N PRO A 305 -21.13 -18.30 30.91
CA PRO A 305 -21.48 -19.34 31.88
C PRO A 305 -23.00 -19.58 31.98
N GLU A 306 -23.81 -18.63 31.52
CA GLU A 306 -25.27 -18.76 31.40
C GLU A 306 -25.72 -19.71 30.26
N VAL A 307 -24.89 -19.93 29.25
CA VAL A 307 -25.18 -20.76 28.05
C VAL A 307 -24.40 -22.08 28.07
N CYS A 308 -23.18 -22.08 28.63
CA CYS A 308 -22.39 -23.28 28.85
C CYS A 308 -22.95 -23.99 30.09
N GLY A 309 -23.86 -24.95 29.88
CA GLY A 309 -24.48 -25.71 30.96
C GLY A 309 -23.46 -26.25 31.96
N ALA A 310 -23.74 -26.07 33.25
CA ALA A 310 -22.93 -26.56 34.37
C ALA A 310 -23.05 -28.08 34.57
N GLY A 311 -23.15 -28.84 33.48
CA GLY A 311 -23.10 -30.29 33.51
C GLY A 311 -21.67 -30.77 33.82
N PRO A 312 -21.51 -31.97 34.40
CA PRO A 312 -20.21 -32.61 34.46
C PRO A 312 -19.67 -32.72 33.03
N GLY A 313 -18.43 -32.25 32.81
CA GLY A 313 -17.75 -32.43 31.53
C GLY A 313 -17.65 -33.91 31.16
N PRO A 314 -17.47 -34.24 29.88
CA PRO A 314 -17.26 -35.63 29.47
C PRO A 314 -16.06 -36.21 30.22
N ASP A 315 -16.18 -37.46 30.65
CA ASP A 315 -15.10 -38.14 31.37
C ASP A 315 -13.81 -38.13 30.54
N GLN A 316 -12.70 -37.77 31.19
CA GLN A 316 -11.41 -37.61 30.54
C GLN A 316 -10.91 -38.94 29.98
N ALA A 317 -11.10 -40.04 30.72
CA ALA A 317 -10.67 -41.37 30.27
C ALA A 317 -11.46 -41.81 29.04
N ASN A 318 -12.79 -41.65 29.06
CA ASN A 318 -13.66 -41.95 27.92
C ASN A 318 -13.34 -41.08 26.69
N THR A 319 -13.07 -39.79 26.88
CA THR A 319 -12.70 -38.88 25.78
C THR A 319 -11.37 -39.28 25.15
N VAL A 320 -10.36 -39.59 25.97
CA VAL A 320 -9.06 -40.05 25.49
C VAL A 320 -9.18 -41.40 24.79
N ALA A 321 -9.94 -42.36 25.34
CA ALA A 321 -10.17 -43.66 24.72
C ALA A 321 -10.84 -43.53 23.35
N PHE A 322 -11.88 -42.70 23.25
CA PHE A 322 -12.57 -42.41 21.99
C PHE A 322 -11.61 -41.87 20.91
N TRP A 323 -10.87 -40.79 21.20
CA TRP A 323 -9.96 -40.20 20.22
C TRP A 323 -8.75 -41.09 19.91
N ARG A 324 -8.25 -41.86 20.89
CA ARG A 324 -7.16 -42.81 20.69
C ARG A 324 -7.56 -43.92 19.73
N GLY A 325 -8.75 -44.49 19.88
CA GLY A 325 -9.26 -45.51 18.94
C GLY A 325 -9.43 -44.98 17.52
N LEU A 326 -9.72 -43.68 17.35
CA LEU A 326 -9.88 -43.06 16.04
C LEU A 326 -8.54 -42.70 15.37
N TRP A 327 -7.56 -42.20 16.14
CA TRP A 327 -6.35 -41.55 15.59
C TRP A 327 -5.04 -42.29 15.87
N SER A 328 -4.97 -43.14 16.90
CA SER A 328 -3.72 -43.79 17.33
C SER A 328 -3.63 -45.26 16.91
N GLU A 329 -4.76 -45.90 16.64
CA GLU A 329 -4.77 -47.26 16.10
C GLU A 329 -4.60 -47.18 14.58
N PRO A 330 -3.50 -47.72 14.02
CA PRO A 330 -3.32 -47.75 12.57
C PRO A 330 -4.36 -48.69 11.96
N VAL A 331 -5.42 -48.10 11.41
CA VAL A 331 -6.42 -48.83 10.64
C VAL A 331 -5.91 -48.95 9.21
N ASN A 332 -5.75 -50.19 8.73
CA ASN A 332 -5.56 -50.42 7.30
C ASN A 332 -6.88 -50.13 6.58
N HIS A 333 -7.01 -48.94 6.01
CA HIS A 333 -8.12 -48.61 5.15
C HIS A 333 -7.96 -49.40 3.84
N SER A 334 -8.81 -50.40 3.60
CA SER A 334 -8.94 -50.95 2.26
C SER A 334 -9.64 -49.90 1.41
N GLU A 335 -8.97 -49.38 0.39
CA GLU A 335 -9.62 -48.50 -0.59
C GLU A 335 -10.84 -49.21 -1.16
N GLY A 336 -12.00 -48.56 -1.09
CA GLY A 336 -13.24 -49.16 -1.58
C GLY A 336 -13.25 -49.21 -3.12
N PRO A 337 -14.15 -49.99 -3.74
CA PRO A 337 -14.24 -50.12 -5.21
C PRO A 337 -14.44 -48.79 -5.96
N TRP A 338 -14.83 -47.74 -5.25
CA TRP A 338 -14.99 -46.40 -5.81
C TRP A 338 -13.67 -45.79 -6.30
N THR A 339 -12.50 -46.18 -5.78
CA THR A 339 -11.20 -45.66 -6.28
C THR A 339 -10.93 -46.17 -7.69
N GLU A 340 -11.28 -47.42 -8.01
CA GLU A 340 -11.21 -47.99 -9.37
C GLU A 340 -12.22 -47.32 -10.31
N VAL A 341 -13.43 -47.01 -9.81
CA VAL A 341 -14.44 -46.24 -10.56
C VAL A 341 -13.95 -44.82 -10.85
N VAL A 342 -13.34 -44.13 -9.89
CA VAL A 342 -12.77 -42.81 -10.10
C VAL A 342 -11.55 -42.88 -11.02
N ALA A 343 -10.67 -43.88 -10.86
CA ALA A 343 -9.51 -44.07 -11.72
C ALA A 343 -9.90 -44.33 -13.19
N SER A 344 -10.93 -45.14 -13.43
CA SER A 344 -11.46 -45.39 -14.78
C SER A 344 -12.15 -44.16 -15.38
N GLN A 345 -12.89 -43.38 -14.59
CA GLN A 345 -13.44 -42.09 -15.03
C GLN A 345 -12.32 -41.09 -15.37
N CYS A 346 -11.26 -41.05 -14.57
CA CYS A 346 -10.11 -40.19 -14.77
C CYS A 346 -9.13 -40.68 -15.85
N ALA A 347 -9.23 -41.93 -16.30
CA ALA A 347 -8.33 -42.49 -17.32
C ALA A 347 -8.41 -41.75 -18.67
N SER A 348 -9.55 -41.11 -18.94
CA SER A 348 -9.75 -40.27 -20.13
C SER A 348 -9.21 -38.84 -19.96
N ILE A 349 -8.86 -38.43 -18.74
CA ILE A 349 -8.40 -37.08 -18.42
C ILE A 349 -6.90 -37.01 -18.71
N THR A 350 -6.52 -36.11 -19.62
CA THR A 350 -5.12 -35.83 -19.91
C THR A 350 -4.41 -35.34 -18.63
N PRO A 351 -3.28 -35.96 -18.23
CA PRO A 351 -2.49 -35.48 -17.11
C PRO A 351 -2.11 -34.01 -17.30
N MET A 352 -2.11 -33.25 -16.21
CA MET A 352 -1.66 -31.87 -16.24
C MET A 352 -0.18 -31.83 -16.64
N ASP A 353 0.17 -30.90 -17.53
CA ASP A 353 1.55 -30.66 -17.91
C ASP A 353 2.43 -30.32 -16.68
N PRO A 354 3.73 -30.61 -16.73
CA PRO A 354 4.64 -30.25 -15.65
C PRO A 354 4.56 -28.75 -15.35
N VAL A 355 4.33 -28.40 -14.08
CA VAL A 355 4.30 -27.00 -13.65
C VAL A 355 5.72 -26.45 -13.64
N ILE A 356 5.97 -25.47 -14.49
CA ILE A 356 7.23 -24.73 -14.55
C ILE A 356 6.96 -23.30 -14.07
N ILE A 357 7.61 -22.90 -12.99
CA ILE A 357 7.49 -21.56 -12.41
C ILE A 357 8.52 -20.65 -13.08
N THR A 358 8.03 -19.65 -13.82
CA THR A 358 8.86 -18.68 -14.53
C THR A 358 8.99 -17.37 -13.74
N PRO A 359 9.99 -16.52 -14.05
CA PRO A 359 10.08 -15.18 -13.46
C PRO A 359 8.83 -14.32 -13.74
N ASP A 360 8.21 -14.50 -14.91
CA ASP A 360 6.98 -13.78 -15.29
C ASP A 360 5.79 -14.19 -14.42
N ASP A 361 5.70 -15.46 -14.02
CA ASP A 361 4.67 -15.93 -13.08
C ASP A 361 4.79 -15.22 -11.72
N VAL A 362 6.02 -15.10 -11.21
CA VAL A 362 6.31 -14.38 -9.96
C VAL A 362 5.96 -12.89 -10.11
N ALA A 363 6.38 -12.27 -11.21
CA ALA A 363 6.11 -10.86 -11.49
C ALA A 363 4.59 -10.59 -11.56
N GLU A 364 3.83 -11.45 -12.24
CA GLU A 364 2.38 -11.33 -12.40
C GLU A 364 1.64 -11.57 -11.07
N ALA A 365 2.04 -12.59 -10.32
CA ALA A 365 1.48 -12.88 -8.99
C ALA A 365 1.68 -11.69 -8.03
N VAL A 366 2.90 -11.16 -7.99
CA VAL A 366 3.26 -10.01 -7.16
C VAL A 366 2.50 -8.76 -7.63
N ARG A 367 2.39 -8.52 -8.95
CA ARG A 367 1.68 -7.36 -9.53
C ARG A 367 0.22 -7.31 -9.11
N ARG A 368 -0.49 -8.45 -9.16
CA ARG A 368 -1.92 -8.56 -8.78
C ARG A 368 -2.16 -8.35 -7.30
N ALA A 369 -1.19 -8.66 -6.43
CA ALA A 369 -1.34 -8.55 -4.99
C ALA A 369 -1.42 -7.08 -4.51
N PRO A 370 -2.33 -6.70 -3.59
CA PRO A 370 -2.35 -5.36 -3.02
C PRO A 370 -1.09 -5.07 -2.20
N ASN A 371 -0.45 -3.91 -2.44
CA ASN A 371 0.84 -3.52 -1.83
C ASN A 371 0.91 -3.73 -0.31
N TRP A 372 -0.16 -3.38 0.40
CA TRP A 372 -0.22 -3.36 1.87
C TRP A 372 -1.21 -4.37 2.42
N LYS A 373 -1.41 -5.50 1.71
CA LYS A 373 -2.09 -6.65 2.30
C LYS A 373 -1.28 -7.15 3.49
N SER A 374 -1.96 -7.74 4.48
CA SER A 374 -1.31 -8.31 5.66
C SER A 374 -0.17 -9.25 5.25
N PRO A 375 1.04 -9.07 5.79
CA PRO A 375 2.19 -9.90 5.48
C PRO A 375 2.08 -11.24 6.22
N GLY A 376 2.94 -12.19 5.85
CA GLY A 376 3.09 -13.45 6.56
C GLY A 376 3.89 -13.29 7.86
N LEU A 377 4.47 -14.41 8.31
CA LEU A 377 5.34 -14.45 9.49
C LEU A 377 6.64 -13.68 9.29
N ASP A 378 7.08 -13.56 8.03
CA ASP A 378 8.21 -12.75 7.58
C ASP A 378 8.03 -11.25 7.83
N GLY A 379 6.79 -10.77 7.93
CA GLY A 379 6.47 -9.34 8.02
C GLY A 379 6.72 -8.57 6.72
N LEU A 380 7.02 -9.25 5.60
CA LEU A 380 7.34 -8.63 4.32
C LEU A 380 6.06 -8.37 3.51
N HIS A 381 5.83 -7.10 3.17
CA HIS A 381 4.68 -6.71 2.36
C HIS A 381 4.97 -6.82 0.86
N HIS A 382 3.94 -7.14 0.06
CA HIS A 382 3.99 -7.16 -1.42
C HIS A 382 4.51 -5.86 -2.04
N TYR A 383 4.36 -4.72 -1.36
CA TYR A 383 4.98 -3.45 -1.77
C TYR A 383 6.47 -3.59 -2.08
N TRP A 384 7.21 -4.31 -1.23
CA TRP A 384 8.65 -4.49 -1.36
C TRP A 384 9.00 -5.45 -2.50
N LEU A 385 8.28 -6.57 -2.62
CA LEU A 385 8.43 -7.52 -3.73
C LEU A 385 8.16 -6.88 -5.10
N LYS A 386 7.23 -5.91 -5.18
CA LYS A 386 7.01 -5.12 -6.39
C LYS A 386 8.16 -4.17 -6.71
N GLY A 387 8.84 -3.68 -5.67
CA GLY A 387 9.94 -2.73 -5.81
C GLY A 387 11.26 -3.41 -6.16
N PHE A 388 11.49 -4.59 -5.58
CA PHE A 388 12.72 -5.38 -5.74
C PHE A 388 12.58 -6.39 -6.89
N MET A 389 12.37 -5.89 -8.11
CA MET A 389 12.11 -6.74 -9.29
C MET A 389 13.24 -7.72 -9.59
N VAL A 390 14.49 -7.43 -9.20
CA VAL A 390 15.62 -8.36 -9.41
C VAL A 390 15.45 -9.68 -8.67
N CYS A 391 14.59 -9.75 -7.64
CA CYS A 391 14.38 -11.00 -6.92
C CYS A 391 13.45 -11.99 -7.63
N HIS A 392 12.69 -11.55 -8.65
CA HIS A 392 11.69 -12.42 -9.29
C HIS A 392 12.33 -13.65 -9.94
N ALA A 393 13.50 -13.48 -10.57
CA ALA A 393 14.24 -14.59 -11.17
C ALA A 393 14.75 -15.60 -10.13
N VAL A 394 15.31 -15.11 -9.02
CA VAL A 394 15.82 -15.97 -7.93
C VAL A 394 14.68 -16.69 -7.23
N LEU A 395 13.56 -16.00 -6.97
CA LEU A 395 12.37 -16.60 -6.37
C LEU A 395 11.77 -17.68 -7.27
N ALA A 396 11.65 -17.43 -8.58
CA ALA A 396 11.14 -18.44 -9.51
C ALA A 396 11.98 -19.71 -9.50
N ARG A 397 13.32 -19.58 -9.57
CA ARG A 397 14.26 -20.69 -9.45
C ARG A 397 14.07 -21.46 -8.14
N GLN A 398 14.10 -20.76 -7.01
CA GLN A 398 14.01 -21.40 -5.69
C GLN A 398 12.62 -22.02 -5.43
N PHE A 399 11.54 -21.44 -5.96
CA PHE A 399 10.22 -22.07 -5.90
C PHE A 399 10.14 -23.33 -6.75
N GLN A 400 10.76 -23.33 -7.94
CA GLN A 400 10.85 -24.54 -8.76
C GLN A 400 11.67 -25.63 -8.07
N GLU A 401 12.81 -25.29 -7.46
CA GLU A 401 13.63 -26.21 -6.66
C GLU A 401 12.80 -26.82 -5.51
N ALA A 402 12.06 -26.00 -4.78
CA ALA A 402 11.18 -26.45 -3.70
C ALA A 402 10.07 -27.40 -4.20
N LEU A 403 9.48 -27.10 -5.35
CA LEU A 403 8.47 -27.95 -5.99
C LEU A 403 9.06 -29.31 -6.37
N ASN A 404 10.26 -29.31 -6.98
CA ASN A 404 10.96 -30.53 -7.40
C ASN A 404 11.36 -31.40 -6.19
N GLN A 405 11.83 -30.77 -5.11
CA GLN A 405 12.21 -31.44 -3.87
C GLN A 405 11.00 -31.85 -3.01
N LYS A 406 9.79 -31.38 -3.35
CA LYS A 406 8.56 -31.55 -2.57
C LYS A 406 8.71 -31.10 -1.11
N SER A 407 9.51 -30.06 -0.88
CA SER A 407 9.85 -29.55 0.43
C SER A 407 9.84 -28.03 0.43
N LEU A 408 9.17 -27.43 1.41
CA LEU A 408 9.09 -25.98 1.59
C LEU A 408 9.50 -25.62 3.02
N PRO A 409 10.22 -24.51 3.23
CA PRO A 409 10.56 -24.05 4.57
C PRO A 409 9.31 -23.76 5.40
N SER A 410 9.44 -23.93 6.73
CA SER A 410 8.35 -23.64 7.68
C SER A 410 7.79 -22.23 7.54
N LEU A 411 8.63 -21.26 7.17
CA LEU A 411 8.25 -19.87 6.90
C LEU A 411 7.11 -19.74 5.88
N PHE A 412 7.07 -20.61 4.87
CA PHE A 412 6.08 -20.59 3.78
C PHE A 412 4.89 -21.52 4.03
N THR A 413 5.00 -22.44 4.99
CA THR A 413 3.95 -23.42 5.32
C THR A 413 3.21 -23.09 6.62
N THR A 414 3.68 -22.11 7.39
CA THR A 414 3.05 -21.65 8.61
C THR A 414 2.42 -20.26 8.42
N GLY A 415 1.33 -19.98 9.14
CA GLY A 415 0.53 -18.77 8.94
C GLY A 415 0.18 -18.05 10.24
N ILE A 416 -0.18 -16.78 10.13
CA ILE A 416 -0.69 -15.98 11.25
C ILE A 416 -2.20 -16.11 11.34
N THR A 417 -2.69 -16.59 12.48
CA THR A 417 -4.12 -16.69 12.74
C THR A 417 -4.68 -15.39 13.30
N HIS A 418 -5.74 -14.90 12.67
CA HIS A 418 -6.53 -13.77 13.14
C HIS A 418 -7.99 -14.16 13.29
N LEU A 419 -8.60 -13.79 14.41
CA LEU A 419 -10.02 -13.93 14.64
C LEU A 419 -10.78 -12.88 13.83
N VAL A 420 -11.58 -13.36 12.88
CA VAL A 420 -12.49 -12.55 12.07
C VAL A 420 -13.92 -12.82 12.53
N PRO A 421 -14.65 -11.81 13.04
CA PRO A 421 -16.04 -12.00 13.41
C PRO A 421 -16.90 -12.20 12.16
N LYS A 422 -17.77 -13.21 12.17
CA LYS A 422 -18.84 -13.36 11.18
C LYS A 422 -19.97 -12.39 11.51
N ASP A 423 -20.52 -11.72 10.51
CA ASP A 423 -21.73 -10.93 10.70
C ASP A 423 -22.90 -11.89 10.89
N GLN A 424 -23.64 -11.74 11.99
CA GLN A 424 -24.81 -12.58 12.32
C GLN A 424 -25.92 -12.50 11.26
N ALA A 425 -25.89 -11.50 10.37
CA ALA A 425 -26.85 -11.36 9.27
C ALA A 425 -26.54 -12.26 8.04
N GLN A 426 -25.42 -12.96 8.02
CA GLN A 426 -25.03 -13.87 6.93
C GLN A 426 -25.13 -15.36 7.30
N GLY A 427 -25.76 -15.68 8.44
CA GLY A 427 -25.82 -17.04 8.98
C GLY A 427 -27.20 -17.46 9.46
N SER A 428 -28.28 -16.92 8.89
CA SER A 428 -29.64 -17.46 9.06
C SER A 428 -30.00 -18.37 7.89
N ASP A 429 -29.15 -19.35 7.61
CA ASP A 429 -29.61 -20.62 7.07
C ASP A 429 -29.43 -21.60 8.22
N ASP A 430 -30.45 -21.71 9.07
CA ASP A 430 -30.65 -22.84 9.97
C ASP A 430 -31.32 -23.94 9.14
N PRO A 431 -30.61 -24.98 8.65
CA PRO A 431 -31.25 -26.25 8.42
C PRO A 431 -31.16 -27.00 9.75
N ILE A 432 -32.27 -27.06 10.48
CA ILE A 432 -32.73 -28.19 11.30
C ILE A 432 -33.87 -27.65 12.16
N ALA A 433 -35.04 -27.63 11.54
CA ALA A 433 -36.31 -27.83 12.21
C ALA A 433 -37.08 -28.87 11.39
N ARG A 434 -36.77 -30.15 11.62
CA ARG A 434 -37.68 -31.28 11.51
C ARG A 434 -37.29 -32.32 12.54
#